data_AF-A0A2Z6BXL9-F1
#
_entry.id   AF-A0A2Z6BXL9-F1
#
_cell.length_a   1.000
_cell.length_b   1.000
_cell.length_c   1.000
_cell.angle_alpha   90.00
_cell.angle_beta   90.00
_cell.angle_gamma   90.00
#
_symmetry.space_group_name_H-M   'P 1'
#
loop_
_entity.id
_entity.type
_entity.pdbx_description
1 polymer ?
#
loop_
_entity_poly.entity_id
_entity_poly.type
_entity_poly.pdbx_seq_one_letter_code
_entity_poly.pdbx_strand_id
1 'polypeptide(L)'
;LFSFENSRAVKQILTDQGIEVADELIIRREILQNGRSVSRVNGQMVNLSVLKQIGQHLVDIHGQHDQEELMKAQYHIQLLDSFGDDEFWNLKEDYQTQFEAYRQLRKRVAEKRKNEEEHKARIEMLEYQIAEIEAANLAVGEDRQLQQERDKLLNHKQIADTLANSYALLDNEEFSSLNNLRSAMSDLQSLEEFDPEYKLLSTSLTEAYYVVEDVAKRLSDIVDALDFDGNRLLQLESRLDLLNTITKKYGGTVDDVLAYFEKITEEYNLLTGNTVSDEDLENHVKLLEKDVISLANQLSSAGHDLAQQLESVIRQELQDLYMDKAQFQVRFTKGKFNSEGNEAIEFYISTN
;
A
#
# COMPACT_ATOMS: atom_id res chain seq x y z
N LEU A 1 -38.02 36.87 -28.93
CA LEU A 1 -38.15 37.79 -27.78
C LEU A 1 -38.82 36.96 -26.71
N PHE A 2 -38.18 36.75 -25.57
CA PHE A 2 -38.69 35.92 -24.48
C PHE A 2 -38.74 36.77 -23.21
N SER A 3 -39.84 36.68 -22.44
CA SER A 3 -39.89 37.17 -21.06
C SER A 3 -39.61 36.00 -20.11
N PHE A 4 -38.89 36.25 -19.01
CA PHE A 4 -38.47 35.19 -18.08
C PHE A 4 -38.58 35.59 -16.61
N GLU A 5 -39.61 36.39 -16.31
CA GLU A 5 -39.77 37.19 -15.08
C GLU A 5 -39.41 36.45 -13.77
N ASN A 6 -39.62 35.12 -13.68
CA ASN A 6 -39.38 34.33 -12.46
C ASN A 6 -38.33 33.19 -12.54
N SER A 7 -37.55 33.03 -13.61
CA SER A 7 -36.57 31.92 -13.68
C SER A 7 -35.22 32.27 -13.01
N ARG A 8 -34.99 31.76 -11.78
CA ARG A 8 -33.69 31.87 -11.08
C ARG A 8 -32.55 31.20 -11.86
N ALA A 9 -32.81 30.06 -12.50
CA ALA A 9 -31.82 29.33 -13.28
C ALA A 9 -31.30 30.15 -14.48
N VAL A 10 -32.20 30.82 -15.22
CA VAL A 10 -31.80 31.69 -16.35
C VAL A 10 -30.96 32.87 -15.86
N LYS A 11 -31.35 33.50 -14.74
CA LYS A 11 -30.59 34.63 -14.15
C LYS A 11 -29.17 34.22 -13.77
N GLN A 12 -28.99 33.01 -13.21
CA GLN A 12 -27.67 32.49 -12.85
C GLN A 12 -26.81 32.26 -14.11
N ILE A 13 -27.34 31.58 -15.13
CA ILE A 13 -26.62 31.29 -16.38
C ILE A 13 -26.17 32.59 -17.08
N LEU A 14 -27.01 33.62 -17.10
CA LEU A 14 -26.67 34.93 -17.68
C LEU A 14 -25.52 35.59 -16.92
N THR A 15 -25.58 35.56 -15.58
CA THR A 15 -24.55 36.14 -14.70
C THR A 15 -23.21 35.43 -14.88
N ASP A 16 -23.20 34.10 -14.93
CA ASP A 16 -22.00 33.28 -15.13
C ASP A 16 -21.33 33.52 -16.49
N GLN A 17 -22.11 33.95 -17.49
CA GLN A 17 -21.62 34.26 -18.84
C GLN A 17 -21.33 35.75 -19.07
N GLY A 18 -21.49 36.60 -18.04
CA GLY A 18 -21.28 38.04 -18.14
C GLY A 18 -22.31 38.76 -19.03
N ILE A 19 -23.50 38.17 -19.20
CA ILE A 19 -24.60 38.74 -19.97
C ILE A 19 -25.48 39.53 -19.02
N GLU A 20 -25.79 40.78 -19.38
CA GLU A 20 -26.65 41.66 -18.57
C GLU A 20 -28.06 41.06 -18.42
N VAL A 21 -28.53 40.97 -17.17
CA VAL A 21 -29.85 40.46 -16.80
C VAL A 21 -30.88 41.57 -17.02
N ALA A 22 -31.67 41.45 -18.09
CA ALA A 22 -32.80 42.33 -18.40
C ALA A 22 -34.12 41.54 -18.35
N ASP A 23 -35.26 42.19 -18.25
CA ASP A 23 -36.58 41.50 -18.19
C ASP A 23 -36.95 40.78 -19.49
N GLU A 24 -36.34 41.19 -20.61
CA GLU A 24 -36.51 40.60 -21.93
C GLU A 24 -35.20 40.05 -22.48
N LEU A 25 -35.30 38.91 -23.18
CA LEU A 25 -34.16 38.21 -23.76
C LEU A 25 -34.33 38.07 -25.29
N ILE A 26 -33.36 38.61 -26.02
CA ILE A 26 -33.28 38.54 -27.48
C ILE A 26 -32.27 37.49 -27.89
N ILE A 27 -32.77 36.34 -28.33
CA ILE A 27 -31.97 35.26 -28.88
C ILE A 27 -31.97 35.33 -30.40
N ARG A 28 -30.78 35.27 -31.01
CA ARG A 28 -30.62 35.13 -32.46
C ARG A 28 -29.62 34.01 -32.77
N ARG A 29 -29.99 33.11 -33.68
CA ARG A 29 -29.08 32.12 -34.26
C ARG A 29 -29.03 32.29 -35.78
N GLU A 30 -27.84 32.51 -36.31
CA GLU A 30 -27.58 32.59 -37.75
C GLU A 30 -26.88 31.30 -38.18
N ILE A 31 -27.48 30.56 -39.12
CA ILE A 31 -26.91 29.32 -39.68
C ILE A 31 -26.49 29.62 -41.11
N LEU A 32 -25.19 29.58 -41.38
CA LEU A 32 -24.63 29.82 -42.69
C LEU A 32 -24.73 28.54 -43.55
N GLN A 33 -24.81 28.69 -44.88
CA GLN A 33 -24.90 27.56 -45.82
C GLN A 33 -23.71 26.59 -45.74
N ASN A 34 -22.57 27.04 -45.20
CA ASN A 34 -21.39 26.22 -44.97
C ASN A 34 -21.42 25.44 -43.63
N GLY A 35 -22.57 25.42 -42.94
CA GLY A 35 -22.76 24.68 -41.68
C GLY A 35 -22.25 25.40 -40.43
N ARG A 36 -21.56 26.55 -40.56
CA ARG A 36 -21.17 27.35 -39.39
C ARG A 36 -22.38 28.05 -38.81
N SER A 37 -22.57 27.97 -37.50
CA SER A 37 -23.63 28.71 -36.80
C SER A 37 -23.05 29.68 -35.78
N VAL A 38 -23.63 30.88 -35.71
CA VAL A 38 -23.33 31.89 -34.69
C VAL A 38 -24.58 32.14 -33.86
N SER A 39 -24.44 32.08 -32.55
CA SER A 39 -25.51 32.32 -31.59
C SER A 39 -25.25 33.60 -30.82
N ARG A 40 -26.29 34.42 -30.64
CA ARG A 40 -26.25 35.65 -29.85
C ARG A 40 -27.39 35.72 -28.85
N VAL A 41 -27.10 36.18 -27.65
CA VAL A 41 -28.06 36.50 -26.59
C VAL A 41 -27.86 37.96 -26.20
N ASN A 42 -28.92 38.78 -26.29
CA ASN A 42 -28.86 40.24 -26.07
C ASN A 42 -27.71 40.93 -26.84
N GLY A 43 -27.41 40.44 -28.04
CA GLY A 43 -26.35 40.96 -28.91
C GLY A 43 -24.95 40.39 -28.66
N GLN A 44 -24.70 39.72 -27.53
CA GLN A 44 -23.41 39.09 -27.22
C GLN A 44 -23.30 37.70 -27.82
N MET A 45 -22.13 37.34 -28.37
CA MET A 45 -21.90 36.00 -28.92
C MET A 45 -21.76 34.97 -27.80
N VAL A 46 -22.55 33.90 -27.89
CA VAL A 46 -22.49 32.77 -26.96
C VAL A 46 -22.21 31.47 -27.71
N ASN A 47 -21.58 30.51 -27.03
CA ASN A 47 -21.43 29.17 -27.59
C ASN A 47 -22.77 28.42 -27.61
N LEU A 48 -22.82 27.31 -28.34
CA LEU A 48 -24.06 26.55 -28.51
C LEU A 48 -24.52 25.85 -27.21
N SER A 49 -23.59 25.49 -26.32
CA SER A 49 -23.92 24.85 -25.04
C SER A 49 -24.64 25.80 -24.08
N VAL A 50 -24.18 27.06 -23.99
CA VAL A 50 -24.84 28.11 -23.21
C VAL A 50 -26.21 28.42 -23.79
N LEU A 51 -26.32 28.50 -25.13
CA LEU A 51 -27.63 28.70 -25.76
C LEU A 51 -28.60 27.54 -25.46
N LYS A 52 -28.11 26.30 -25.40
CA LYS A 52 -28.92 25.13 -25.01
C LYS A 52 -29.41 25.23 -23.57
N GLN A 53 -28.52 25.57 -22.63
CA GLN A 53 -28.87 25.73 -21.22
C GLN A 53 -29.92 26.83 -21.00
N ILE A 54 -29.76 27.98 -21.68
CA ILE A 54 -30.74 29.06 -21.64
C ILE A 54 -32.06 28.62 -22.30
N GLY A 55 -31.99 27.96 -23.46
CA GLY A 55 -33.15 27.50 -24.22
C GLY A 55 -34.04 26.52 -23.46
N GLN A 56 -33.45 25.62 -22.65
CA GLN A 56 -34.16 24.66 -21.79
C GLN A 56 -35.10 25.31 -20.76
N HIS A 57 -34.89 26.58 -20.43
CA HIS A 57 -35.69 27.30 -19.45
C HIS A 57 -36.59 28.38 -20.05
N LEU A 58 -36.47 28.68 -21.35
CA LEU A 58 -37.17 29.79 -22.01
C LEU A 58 -38.18 29.36 -23.07
N VAL A 59 -38.00 28.18 -23.66
CA VAL A 59 -38.87 27.70 -24.73
C VAL A 59 -39.28 26.26 -24.41
N ASP A 60 -40.54 26.11 -24.08
CA ASP A 60 -41.18 24.80 -24.00
C ASP A 60 -41.60 24.37 -25.42
N ILE A 61 -40.63 23.88 -26.20
CA ILE A 61 -40.92 23.34 -27.54
C ILE A 61 -41.52 21.95 -27.32
N HIS A 62 -42.85 21.86 -27.24
CA HIS A 62 -43.57 20.57 -27.26
C HIS A 62 -43.10 19.73 -28.45
N GLY A 63 -42.12 18.88 -28.21
CA GLY A 63 -41.35 18.18 -29.22
C GLY A 63 -40.80 16.88 -28.63
N GLN A 64 -40.28 16.01 -29.50
CA GLN A 64 -39.88 14.63 -29.18
C GLN A 64 -38.89 14.44 -28.01
N HIS A 65 -38.36 15.51 -27.39
CA HIS A 65 -37.42 15.46 -26.27
C HIS A 65 -38.06 15.58 -24.88
N ASP A 66 -39.21 16.25 -24.71
CA ASP A 66 -39.89 16.33 -23.39
C ASP A 66 -40.45 14.97 -22.98
N GLN A 67 -40.84 14.17 -23.98
CA GLN A 67 -41.14 12.76 -23.81
C GLN A 67 -39.94 11.96 -23.31
N GLU A 68 -38.69 12.38 -23.55
CA GLU A 68 -37.52 11.64 -23.08
C GLU A 68 -37.21 11.86 -21.60
N GLU A 69 -37.44 13.06 -21.05
CA GLU A 69 -37.20 13.33 -19.62
C GLU A 69 -38.24 12.66 -18.73
N LEU A 70 -39.51 12.70 -19.14
CA LEU A 70 -40.60 11.99 -18.45
C LEU A 70 -40.41 10.46 -18.45
N MET A 71 -39.68 9.92 -19.42
CA MET A 71 -39.38 8.49 -19.52
C MET A 71 -38.09 8.08 -18.77
N LYS A 72 -37.33 9.05 -18.24
CA LYS A 72 -36.06 8.81 -17.55
C LYS A 72 -36.25 9.00 -16.03
N ALA A 73 -36.25 7.88 -15.29
CA ALA A 73 -36.44 7.86 -13.83
C ALA A 73 -35.54 8.83 -13.05
N GLN A 74 -34.32 9.09 -13.53
CA GLN A 74 -33.38 10.02 -12.89
C GLN A 74 -33.89 11.47 -12.77
N TYR A 75 -34.87 11.88 -13.58
CA TYR A 75 -35.47 13.23 -13.53
C TYR A 75 -36.77 13.29 -12.72
N HIS A 76 -37.36 12.14 -12.35
CA HIS A 76 -38.66 12.10 -11.67
C HIS A 76 -38.64 12.76 -10.30
N ILE A 77 -37.51 12.70 -9.58
CA ILE A 77 -37.35 13.40 -8.31
C ILE A 77 -37.39 14.92 -8.48
N GLN A 78 -36.70 15.46 -9.49
CA GLN A 78 -36.71 16.90 -9.78
C GLN A 78 -38.09 17.39 -10.22
N LEU A 79 -38.80 16.56 -10.99
CA LEU A 79 -40.18 16.83 -11.39
C LEU A 79 -41.12 16.84 -10.18
N LEU A 80 -41.02 15.87 -9.28
CA LEU A 80 -41.83 15.83 -8.07
C LEU A 80 -41.53 17.03 -7.15
N ASP A 81 -40.25 17.30 -6.93
CA ASP A 81 -39.80 18.38 -6.05
C ASP A 81 -40.19 19.76 -6.55
N SER A 82 -40.40 19.92 -7.86
CA SER A 82 -40.91 21.16 -8.45
C SER A 82 -42.34 21.52 -8.01
N PHE A 83 -43.09 20.54 -7.49
CA PHE A 83 -44.39 20.77 -6.84
C PHE A 83 -44.25 21.19 -5.36
N GLY A 84 -43.05 21.12 -4.80
CA GLY A 84 -42.75 21.53 -3.43
C GLY A 84 -42.88 23.04 -3.21
N ASP A 85 -43.38 23.41 -2.03
CA ASP A 85 -43.43 24.79 -1.57
C ASP A 85 -42.10 25.25 -0.94
N ASP A 86 -42.04 26.49 -0.46
CA ASP A 86 -40.83 27.05 0.16
C ASP A 86 -40.38 26.24 1.39
N GLU A 87 -41.31 25.64 2.15
CA GLU A 87 -40.99 24.81 3.32
C GLU A 87 -40.30 23.51 2.90
N PHE A 88 -40.80 22.84 1.86
CA PHE A 88 -40.15 21.67 1.27
C PHE A 88 -38.73 21.98 0.78
N TRP A 89 -38.56 23.09 0.06
CA TRP A 89 -37.25 23.47 -0.47
C TRP A 89 -36.24 23.82 0.63
N ASN A 90 -36.67 24.51 1.70
CA ASN A 90 -35.82 24.76 2.87
C ASN A 90 -35.39 23.45 3.55
N LEU A 91 -36.33 22.51 3.75
CA LEU A 91 -36.01 21.19 4.31
C LEU A 91 -35.01 20.42 3.44
N LYS A 92 -35.17 20.50 2.11
CA LYS A 92 -34.26 19.87 1.15
C LYS A 92 -32.87 20.49 1.18
N GLU A 93 -32.76 21.82 1.29
CA GLU A 93 -31.48 22.53 1.40
C GLU A 93 -30.75 22.18 2.71
N ASP A 94 -31.48 22.10 3.83
CA ASP A 94 -30.94 21.67 5.12
C ASP A 94 -30.42 20.23 5.05
N TYR A 95 -31.18 19.33 4.44
CA TYR A 95 -30.74 17.95 4.19
C TYR A 95 -29.46 17.90 3.36
N GLN A 96 -29.42 18.61 2.23
CA GLN A 96 -28.26 18.63 1.33
C GLN A 96 -27.01 19.14 2.03
N THR A 97 -27.15 20.19 2.83
CA THR A 97 -26.04 20.78 3.60
C THR A 97 -25.48 19.78 4.62
N GLN A 98 -26.36 19.15 5.40
CA GLN A 98 -25.94 18.17 6.41
C GLN A 98 -25.37 16.89 5.78
N PHE A 99 -25.95 16.43 4.67
CA PHE A 99 -25.47 15.25 3.96
C PHE A 99 -24.07 15.47 3.38
N GLU A 100 -23.81 16.62 2.78
CA GLU A 100 -22.49 16.94 2.25
C GLU A 100 -21.45 17.06 3.38
N ALA A 101 -21.80 17.70 4.50
CA ALA A 101 -20.94 17.76 5.69
C ALA A 101 -20.62 16.35 6.25
N TYR A 102 -21.64 15.50 6.39
CA TYR A 102 -21.47 14.09 6.79
C TYR A 102 -20.57 13.33 5.83
N ARG A 103 -20.80 13.47 4.51
CA ARG A 103 -20.03 12.78 3.47
C ARG A 103 -18.55 13.19 3.50
N GLN A 104 -18.27 14.48 3.61
CA GLN A 104 -16.91 15.00 3.69
C GLN A 104 -16.19 14.50 4.95
N LEU A 105 -16.84 14.59 6.11
CA LEU A 105 -16.25 14.15 7.36
C LEU A 105 -16.01 12.63 7.38
N ARG A 106 -16.97 11.84 6.89
CA ARG A 106 -16.83 10.38 6.78
C ARG A 106 -15.70 9.98 5.84
N LYS A 107 -15.54 10.68 4.71
CA LYS A 107 -14.41 10.48 3.79
C LYS A 107 -13.08 10.77 4.49
N ARG A 108 -13.00 11.90 5.21
CA ARG A 108 -11.79 12.30 5.96
C ARG A 108 -11.43 11.27 7.05
N VAL A 109 -12.40 10.77 7.79
CA VAL A 109 -12.18 9.71 8.80
C VAL A 109 -11.72 8.40 8.15
N ALA A 110 -12.31 8.01 7.02
CA ALA A 110 -11.90 6.80 6.30
C ALA A 110 -10.47 6.90 5.74
N GLU A 111 -10.09 8.05 5.16
CA GLU A 111 -8.73 8.31 4.68
C GLU A 111 -7.72 8.28 5.84
N LYS A 112 -8.09 8.89 6.98
CA LYS A 112 -7.24 8.90 8.18
C LYS A 112 -7.04 7.51 8.77
N ARG A 113 -8.13 6.72 8.95
CA ARG A 113 -8.06 5.33 9.43
C ARG A 113 -7.21 4.44 8.51
N LYS A 114 -7.34 4.62 7.19
CA LYS A 114 -6.51 3.88 6.24
C LYS A 114 -5.02 4.21 6.43
N ASN A 115 -4.70 5.50 6.59
CA ASN A 115 -3.32 5.90 6.89
C ASN A 115 -2.87 5.34 8.25
N GLU A 116 -3.70 5.34 9.29
CA GLU A 116 -3.39 4.77 10.60
C GLU A 116 -3.13 3.26 10.55
N GLU A 117 -3.91 2.49 9.79
CA GLU A 117 -3.69 1.05 9.59
C GLU A 117 -2.37 0.78 8.86
N GLU A 118 -2.08 1.52 7.79
CA GLU A 118 -0.80 1.45 7.06
C GLU A 118 0.38 1.86 7.97
N HIS A 119 0.21 2.91 8.77
CA HIS A 119 1.20 3.35 9.76
C HIS A 119 1.40 2.31 10.85
N LYS A 120 0.35 1.69 11.38
CA LYS A 120 0.46 0.67 12.42
C LYS A 120 1.22 -0.56 11.92
N ALA A 121 0.88 -1.07 10.74
CA ALA A 121 1.59 -2.19 10.13
C ALA A 121 3.07 -1.84 9.86
N ARG A 122 3.34 -0.60 9.44
CA ARG A 122 4.71 -0.10 9.25
C ARG A 122 5.47 0.01 10.57
N ILE A 123 4.84 0.52 11.63
CA ILE A 123 5.41 0.62 12.98
C ILE A 123 5.78 -0.78 13.50
N GLU A 124 4.87 -1.75 13.45
CA GLU A 124 5.12 -3.12 13.91
C GLU A 124 6.29 -3.78 13.15
N MET A 125 6.38 -3.55 11.83
CA MET A 125 7.50 -4.01 11.02
C MET A 125 8.82 -3.36 11.46
N LEU A 126 8.82 -2.03 11.64
CA LEU A 126 10.01 -1.29 12.06
C LEU A 126 10.49 -1.72 13.45
N GLU A 127 9.58 -1.90 14.41
CA GLU A 127 9.89 -2.41 15.76
C GLU A 127 10.59 -3.75 15.71
N TYR A 128 10.05 -4.70 14.93
CA TYR A 128 10.65 -6.02 14.78
C TYR A 128 12.07 -5.93 14.20
N GLN A 129 12.27 -5.12 13.15
CA GLN A 129 13.57 -4.96 12.51
C GLN A 129 14.59 -4.29 13.44
N ILE A 130 14.18 -3.23 14.15
CA ILE A 130 15.01 -2.54 15.15
C ILE A 130 15.45 -3.54 16.23
N ALA A 131 14.51 -4.28 16.83
CA ALA A 131 14.81 -5.24 17.87
C ALA A 131 15.75 -6.37 17.40
N GLU A 132 15.58 -6.87 16.17
CA GLU A 132 16.46 -7.89 15.60
C GLU A 132 17.89 -7.38 15.39
N ILE A 133 18.05 -6.14 14.88
CA ILE A 133 19.38 -5.55 14.65
C ILE A 133 20.04 -5.16 15.97
N GLU A 134 19.30 -4.62 16.94
CA GLU A 134 19.82 -4.31 18.29
C GLU A 134 20.32 -5.58 19.00
N ALA A 135 19.56 -6.68 18.92
CA ALA A 135 19.94 -7.95 19.52
C ALA A 135 21.23 -8.53 18.91
N ALA A 136 21.53 -8.21 17.65
CA ALA A 136 22.78 -8.62 17.00
C ALA A 136 24.01 -7.85 17.53
N ASN A 137 23.81 -6.68 18.16
CA ASN A 137 24.87 -5.86 18.77
C ASN A 137 26.08 -5.69 17.84
N LEU A 138 25.85 -5.13 16.66
CA LEU A 138 26.84 -5.00 15.61
C LEU A 138 27.86 -3.89 15.93
N ALA A 139 29.12 -4.10 15.57
CA ALA A 139 30.15 -3.06 15.63
C ALA A 139 30.70 -2.71 14.23
N VAL A 140 31.04 -1.42 14.03
CA VAL A 140 31.59 -0.92 12.76
C VAL A 140 32.85 -1.69 12.36
N GLY A 141 32.86 -2.23 11.14
CA GLY A 141 33.97 -3.04 10.60
C GLY A 141 34.26 -4.36 11.32
N GLU A 142 33.35 -4.84 12.17
CA GLU A 142 33.50 -6.11 12.91
C GLU A 142 33.67 -7.32 11.98
N ASP A 143 32.87 -7.38 10.91
CA ASP A 143 32.94 -8.43 9.89
C ASP A 143 34.33 -8.59 9.29
N ARG A 144 34.98 -7.48 8.91
CA ARG A 144 36.34 -7.47 8.36
C ARG A 144 37.36 -7.96 9.38
N GLN A 145 37.24 -7.53 10.64
CA GLN A 145 38.16 -7.93 11.71
C GLN A 145 38.05 -9.43 12.00
N LEU A 146 36.84 -9.95 12.14
CA LEU A 146 36.60 -11.36 12.41
C LEU A 146 37.00 -12.25 11.23
N GLN A 147 36.78 -11.83 9.98
CA GLN A 147 37.27 -12.57 8.81
C GLN A 147 38.80 -12.69 8.80
N GLN A 148 39.52 -11.60 9.08
CA GLN A 148 40.98 -11.65 9.16
C GLN A 148 41.49 -12.55 10.29
N GLU A 149 40.82 -12.54 11.44
CA GLU A 149 41.14 -13.43 12.55
C GLU A 149 40.84 -14.90 12.21
N ARG A 150 39.70 -15.18 11.57
CA ARG A 150 39.34 -16.53 11.07
C ARG A 150 40.42 -17.09 10.17
N ASP A 151 40.84 -16.31 9.18
CA ASP A 151 41.76 -16.78 8.15
C ASP A 151 43.13 -17.11 8.78
N LYS A 152 43.56 -16.34 9.80
CA LYS A 152 44.76 -16.65 10.61
C LYS A 152 44.60 -17.97 11.37
N LEU A 153 43.47 -18.16 12.05
CA LEU A 153 43.20 -19.38 12.83
C LEU A 153 43.09 -20.62 11.94
N LEU A 154 42.49 -20.51 10.75
CA LEU A 154 42.40 -21.60 9.78
C LEU A 154 43.79 -21.99 9.26
N ASN A 155 44.66 -21.01 8.99
CA ASN A 155 46.05 -21.29 8.62
C ASN A 155 46.79 -22.01 9.76
N HIS A 156 46.61 -21.58 11.00
CA HIS A 156 47.20 -22.25 12.17
C HIS A 156 46.69 -23.67 12.33
N LYS A 157 45.38 -23.90 12.17
CA LYS A 157 44.77 -25.23 12.19
C LYS A 157 45.38 -26.12 11.11
N GLN A 158 45.47 -25.64 9.87
CA GLN A 158 46.05 -26.40 8.77
C GLN A 158 47.50 -26.81 9.06
N ILE A 159 48.30 -25.89 9.61
CA ILE A 159 49.69 -26.17 10.02
C ILE A 159 49.71 -27.24 11.12
N ALA A 160 48.89 -27.10 12.16
CA ALA A 160 48.82 -28.03 13.28
C ALA A 160 48.40 -29.43 12.82
N ASP A 161 47.32 -29.54 12.05
CA ASP A 161 46.80 -30.80 11.51
C ASP A 161 47.85 -31.48 10.61
N THR A 162 48.56 -30.70 9.78
CA THR A 162 49.59 -31.22 8.87
C THR A 162 50.81 -31.74 9.65
N LEU A 163 51.26 -31.02 10.68
CA LEU A 163 52.39 -31.42 11.51
C LEU A 163 52.06 -32.67 12.35
N ALA A 164 50.88 -32.69 12.97
CA ALA A 164 50.39 -33.83 13.75
C ALA A 164 50.25 -35.08 12.88
N ASN A 165 49.69 -34.96 11.67
CA ASN A 165 49.61 -36.07 10.72
C ASN A 165 51.01 -36.54 10.27
N SER A 166 51.93 -35.62 10.01
CA SER A 166 53.31 -35.97 9.61
C SER A 166 54.03 -36.74 10.72
N TYR A 167 53.86 -36.32 11.99
CA TYR A 167 54.39 -37.03 13.14
C TYR A 167 53.77 -38.43 13.26
N ALA A 168 52.44 -38.54 13.18
CA ALA A 168 51.74 -39.81 13.28
C ALA A 168 52.13 -40.84 12.20
N LEU A 169 52.52 -40.39 11.00
CA LEU A 169 53.02 -41.30 9.94
C LEU A 169 54.44 -41.82 10.22
N LEU A 170 55.25 -41.03 10.93
CA LEU A 170 56.62 -41.41 11.27
C LEU A 170 56.64 -42.31 12.51
N ASP A 171 55.88 -41.95 13.53
CA ASP A 171 55.88 -42.65 14.81
C ASP A 171 54.52 -42.59 15.52
N ASN A 172 53.72 -43.65 15.32
CA ASN A 172 52.45 -43.87 16.00
C ASN A 172 52.30 -45.35 16.39
N GLU A 173 51.48 -45.65 17.39
CA GLU A 173 51.30 -46.99 17.96
C GLU A 173 50.78 -48.01 16.93
N GLU A 174 49.91 -47.58 16.01
CA GLU A 174 49.30 -48.47 15.01
C GLU A 174 50.14 -48.62 13.72
N PHE A 175 50.86 -47.56 13.31
CA PHE A 175 51.69 -47.54 12.10
C PHE A 175 52.90 -46.62 12.33
N SER A 176 54.10 -47.20 12.44
CA SER A 176 55.34 -46.44 12.64
C SER A 176 56.34 -46.78 11.55
N SER A 177 56.60 -45.79 10.68
CA SER A 177 57.66 -45.88 9.67
C SER A 177 59.02 -46.09 10.34
N LEU A 178 59.25 -45.49 11.52
CA LEU A 178 60.45 -45.70 12.32
C LEU A 178 60.59 -47.14 12.81
N ASN A 179 59.51 -47.78 13.26
CA ASN A 179 59.56 -49.19 13.68
C ASN A 179 59.88 -50.13 12.51
N ASN A 180 59.35 -49.83 11.32
CA ASN A 180 59.67 -50.58 10.09
C ASN A 180 61.15 -50.41 9.71
N LEU A 181 61.67 -49.17 9.74
CA LEU A 181 63.09 -48.89 9.51
C LEU A 181 63.98 -49.59 10.54
N ARG A 182 63.60 -49.56 11.82
CA ARG A 182 64.35 -50.22 12.91
C ARG A 182 64.42 -51.73 12.73
N SER A 183 63.31 -52.36 12.32
CA SER A 183 63.26 -53.80 12.05
C SER A 183 64.16 -54.17 10.87
N ALA A 184 64.03 -53.45 9.75
CA ALA A 184 64.89 -53.68 8.57
C ALA A 184 66.37 -53.41 8.86
N MET A 185 66.68 -52.42 9.70
CA MET A 185 68.04 -52.14 10.17
C MET A 185 68.59 -53.33 10.97
N SER A 186 67.82 -53.88 11.91
CA SER A 186 68.22 -55.06 12.69
C SER A 186 68.47 -56.30 11.80
N ASP A 187 67.61 -56.51 10.80
CA ASP A 187 67.75 -57.63 9.87
C ASP A 187 69.03 -57.50 9.02
N LEU A 188 69.32 -56.31 8.47
CA LEU A 188 70.54 -56.07 7.70
C LEU A 188 71.82 -56.15 8.54
N GLN A 189 71.77 -55.68 9.79
CA GLN A 189 72.89 -55.79 10.73
C GLN A 189 73.29 -57.26 10.98
N SER A 190 72.30 -58.17 10.98
CA SER A 190 72.56 -59.61 11.13
C SER A 190 73.27 -60.24 9.92
N LEU A 191 73.29 -59.55 8.77
CA LEU A 191 73.86 -60.03 7.51
C LEU A 191 75.26 -59.46 7.19
N GLU A 192 75.78 -58.51 8.00
CA GLU A 192 77.01 -57.76 7.68
C GLU A 192 78.26 -58.63 7.51
N GLU A 193 78.34 -59.76 8.21
CA GLU A 193 79.50 -60.66 8.15
C GLU A 193 79.51 -61.56 6.91
N PHE A 194 78.39 -61.66 6.19
CA PHE A 194 78.24 -62.57 5.05
C PHE A 194 78.70 -61.96 3.72
N ASP A 195 78.54 -60.65 3.51
CA ASP A 195 78.96 -59.95 2.29
C ASP A 195 79.25 -58.45 2.55
N PRO A 196 80.35 -57.88 2.02
CA PRO A 196 80.61 -56.43 2.09
C PRO A 196 79.47 -55.54 1.56
N GLU A 197 78.69 -56.00 0.59
CA GLU A 197 77.52 -55.28 0.05
C GLU A 197 76.42 -55.12 1.12
N TYR A 198 76.16 -56.16 1.92
CA TYR A 198 75.19 -56.08 3.03
C TYR A 198 75.64 -55.11 4.12
N LYS A 199 76.96 -55.04 4.38
CA LYS A 199 77.51 -54.06 5.31
C LYS A 199 77.30 -52.61 4.85
N LEU A 200 77.43 -52.35 3.55
CA LEU A 200 77.15 -51.02 2.97
C LEU A 200 75.66 -50.66 3.09
N LEU A 201 74.75 -51.61 2.82
CA LEU A 201 73.31 -51.42 2.98
C LEU A 201 72.92 -51.19 4.45
N SER A 202 73.46 -51.99 5.38
CA SER A 202 73.24 -51.83 6.82
C SER A 202 73.68 -50.46 7.33
N THR A 203 74.88 -50.02 6.93
CA THR A 203 75.41 -48.70 7.29
C THR A 203 74.49 -47.58 6.77
N SER A 204 74.08 -47.66 5.50
CA SER A 204 73.20 -46.66 4.87
C SER A 204 71.83 -46.59 5.55
N LEU A 205 71.24 -47.75 5.89
CA LEU A 205 69.94 -47.80 6.56
C LEU A 205 70.02 -47.32 8.01
N THR A 206 71.12 -47.60 8.71
CA THR A 206 71.38 -47.11 10.08
C THR A 206 71.46 -45.58 10.10
N GLU A 207 72.18 -44.97 9.15
CA GLU A 207 72.24 -43.51 9.01
C GLU A 207 70.87 -42.91 8.71
N ALA A 208 70.11 -43.51 7.78
CA ALA A 208 68.76 -43.06 7.45
C ALA A 208 67.80 -43.16 8.66
N TYR A 209 67.87 -44.23 9.44
CA TYR A 209 67.05 -44.42 10.65
C TYR A 209 67.23 -43.25 11.62
N TYR A 210 68.48 -42.92 11.99
CA TYR A 210 68.74 -41.87 12.97
C TYR A 210 68.35 -40.47 12.44
N VAL A 211 68.46 -40.23 11.13
CA VAL A 211 67.99 -38.97 10.52
C VAL A 211 66.47 -38.85 10.63
N VAL A 212 65.72 -39.92 10.34
CA VAL A 212 64.25 -39.91 10.46
C VAL A 212 63.83 -39.80 11.93
N GLU A 213 64.55 -40.45 12.85
CA GLU A 213 64.28 -40.41 14.30
C GLU A 213 64.45 -38.99 14.87
N ASP A 214 65.50 -38.26 14.48
CA ASP A 214 65.69 -36.85 14.87
C ASP A 214 64.55 -35.96 14.35
N VAL A 215 64.12 -36.16 13.10
CA VAL A 215 62.99 -35.40 12.51
C VAL A 215 61.69 -35.70 13.25
N ALA A 216 61.39 -36.97 13.53
CA ALA A 216 60.18 -37.36 14.26
C ALA A 216 60.16 -36.75 15.67
N LYS A 217 61.29 -36.77 16.38
CA LYS A 217 61.41 -36.17 17.71
C LYS A 217 61.18 -34.66 17.69
N ARG A 218 61.79 -33.95 16.74
CA ARG A 218 61.55 -32.51 16.56
C ARG A 218 60.10 -32.20 16.20
N LEU A 219 59.47 -33.04 15.39
CA LEU A 219 58.04 -32.89 15.07
C LEU A 219 57.18 -33.08 16.31
N SER A 220 57.47 -34.06 17.17
CA SER A 220 56.79 -34.23 18.46
C SER A 220 56.89 -32.96 19.30
N ASP A 221 58.10 -32.43 19.48
CA ASP A 221 58.33 -31.22 20.28
C ASP A 221 57.53 -30.02 19.73
N ILE A 222 57.42 -29.89 18.40
CA ILE A 222 56.64 -28.83 17.76
C ILE A 222 55.13 -29.05 17.95
N VAL A 223 54.64 -30.28 17.81
CA VAL A 223 53.23 -30.64 18.01
C VAL A 223 52.81 -30.43 19.45
N ASP A 224 53.66 -30.80 20.41
CA ASP A 224 53.39 -30.60 21.85
C ASP A 224 53.37 -29.10 22.23
N ALA A 225 54.12 -28.27 21.49
CA ALA A 225 54.16 -26.82 21.69
C ALA A 225 53.08 -26.05 20.91
N LEU A 226 52.32 -26.70 20.02
CA LEU A 226 51.26 -26.07 19.23
C LEU A 226 50.03 -25.79 20.10
N ASP A 227 49.80 -24.51 20.39
CA ASP A 227 48.60 -24.03 21.10
C ASP A 227 47.54 -23.55 20.10
N PHE A 228 46.75 -24.47 19.57
CA PHE A 228 45.61 -24.14 18.70
C PHE A 228 44.31 -24.03 19.51
N ASP A 229 43.77 -22.81 19.58
CA ASP A 229 42.49 -22.56 20.24
C ASP A 229 41.29 -22.85 19.31
N GLY A 230 40.88 -24.11 19.26
CA GLY A 230 39.70 -24.55 18.51
C GLY A 230 38.39 -23.95 19.03
N ASN A 231 38.31 -23.63 20.33
CA ASN A 231 37.11 -23.01 20.90
C ASN A 231 36.94 -21.58 20.39
N ARG A 232 38.04 -20.82 20.28
CA ARG A 232 38.02 -19.49 19.69
C ARG A 232 37.57 -19.52 18.23
N LEU A 233 38.05 -20.46 17.43
CA LEU A 233 37.61 -20.62 16.05
C LEU A 233 36.10 -20.87 15.95
N LEU A 234 35.54 -21.77 16.78
CA LEU A 234 34.10 -22.05 16.81
C LEU A 234 33.25 -20.85 17.24
N GLN A 235 33.69 -20.10 18.25
CA GLN A 235 33.01 -18.85 18.67
C GLN A 235 33.01 -17.82 17.55
N LEU A 236 34.14 -17.71 16.85
CA LEU A 236 34.30 -16.77 15.75
C LEU A 236 33.41 -17.15 14.56
N GLU A 237 33.37 -18.43 14.18
CA GLU A 237 32.48 -18.93 13.13
C GLU A 237 31.00 -18.67 13.48
N SER A 238 30.60 -18.95 14.72
CA SER A 238 29.25 -18.67 15.21
C SER A 238 28.89 -17.18 15.13
N ARG A 239 29.84 -16.29 15.47
CA ARG A 239 29.64 -14.84 15.35
C ARG A 239 29.53 -14.41 13.89
N LEU A 240 30.41 -14.91 13.01
CA LEU A 240 30.35 -14.62 11.58
C LEU A 240 29.05 -15.11 10.93
N ASP A 241 28.50 -16.26 11.35
CA ASP A 241 27.21 -16.76 10.85
C ASP A 241 26.04 -15.86 11.24
N LEU A 242 26.04 -15.35 12.47
CA LEU A 242 25.08 -14.34 12.91
C LEU A 242 25.20 -13.07 12.06
N LEU A 243 26.42 -12.56 11.87
CA LEU A 243 26.67 -11.37 11.04
C LEU A 243 26.17 -11.59 9.60
N ASN A 244 26.49 -12.73 8.98
CA ASN A 244 26.05 -13.08 7.62
C ASN A 244 24.52 -13.17 7.50
N THR A 245 23.85 -13.70 8.53
CA THR A 245 22.39 -13.80 8.55
C THR A 245 21.75 -12.41 8.60
N ILE A 246 22.28 -11.53 9.45
CA ILE A 246 21.78 -10.16 9.63
C ILE A 246 22.08 -9.30 8.40
N THR A 247 23.31 -9.33 7.88
CA THR A 247 23.66 -8.58 6.67
C THR A 247 22.78 -9.03 5.52
N LYS A 248 22.65 -10.33 5.23
CA LYS A 248 21.78 -10.81 4.14
C LYS A 248 20.33 -10.29 4.19
N LYS A 249 19.77 -10.01 5.37
CA LYS A 249 18.42 -9.45 5.53
C LYS A 249 18.36 -7.93 5.34
N TYR A 250 19.38 -7.21 5.77
CA TYR A 250 19.31 -5.75 5.99
C TYR A 250 20.38 -4.93 5.27
N GLY A 251 21.33 -5.55 4.57
CA GLY A 251 22.43 -4.87 3.88
C GLY A 251 23.42 -5.79 3.15
N GLY A 252 24.52 -5.24 2.64
CA GLY A 252 25.62 -6.05 2.11
C GLY A 252 26.67 -6.34 3.17
N THR A 253 26.96 -5.33 3.98
CA THR A 253 28.01 -5.32 5.01
C THR A 253 27.45 -4.90 6.37
N VAL A 254 28.22 -5.10 7.45
CA VAL A 254 27.82 -4.64 8.78
C VAL A 254 27.60 -3.13 8.82
N ASP A 255 28.45 -2.37 8.12
CA ASP A 255 28.36 -0.92 8.02
C ASP A 255 27.03 -0.49 7.34
N ASP A 256 26.58 -1.24 6.31
CA ASP A 256 25.29 -0.98 5.64
C ASP A 256 24.10 -1.25 6.56
N VAL A 257 24.16 -2.30 7.38
CA VAL A 257 23.09 -2.64 8.34
C VAL A 257 22.97 -1.56 9.42
N LEU A 258 24.10 -1.03 9.90
CA LEU A 258 24.09 0.07 10.88
C LEU A 258 23.50 1.35 10.29
N ALA A 259 23.80 1.68 9.03
CA ALA A 259 23.19 2.81 8.34
C ALA A 259 21.68 2.59 8.12
N TYR A 260 21.28 1.37 7.78
CA TYR A 260 19.87 0.99 7.68
C TYR A 260 19.16 1.13 9.04
N PHE A 261 19.79 0.69 10.13
CA PHE A 261 19.28 0.78 11.49
C PHE A 261 19.00 2.22 11.92
N GLU A 262 19.91 3.15 11.66
CA GLU A 262 19.71 4.58 11.93
C GLU A 262 18.49 5.12 11.19
N LYS A 263 18.37 4.79 9.89
CA LYS A 263 17.26 5.23 9.04
C LYS A 263 15.90 4.72 9.51
N ILE A 264 15.79 3.43 9.84
CA ILE A 264 14.51 2.86 10.30
C ILE A 264 14.11 3.37 11.69
N THR A 265 15.09 3.71 12.53
CA THR A 265 14.85 4.28 13.86
C THR A 265 14.30 5.70 13.75
N GLU A 266 14.85 6.52 12.85
CA GLU A 266 14.31 7.85 12.57
C GLU A 266 12.87 7.76 12.04
N GLU A 267 12.61 6.85 11.09
CA GLU A 267 11.27 6.60 10.54
C GLU A 267 10.28 6.18 11.64
N TYR A 268 10.66 5.25 12.51
CA TYR A 268 9.82 4.79 13.62
C TYR A 268 9.42 5.92 14.57
N ASN A 269 10.37 6.78 14.93
CA ASN A 269 10.11 7.93 15.81
C ASN A 269 9.15 8.96 15.18
N LEU A 270 9.27 9.19 13.86
CA LEU A 270 8.37 10.07 13.13
C LEU A 270 6.93 9.53 13.09
N LEU A 271 6.77 8.22 12.94
CA LEU A 271 5.46 7.58 12.85
C LEU A 271 4.74 7.49 14.20
N THR A 272 5.46 7.30 15.30
CA THR A 272 4.88 7.15 16.64
C THR A 272 4.58 8.48 17.34
N GLY A 273 5.16 9.60 16.91
CA GLY A 273 5.00 10.91 17.53
C GLY A 273 3.68 11.67 17.28
N ASN A 274 2.74 11.16 16.47
CA ASN A 274 1.59 11.92 15.94
C ASN A 274 0.18 11.46 16.39
N THR A 275 0.05 10.65 17.46
CA THR A 275 -1.17 9.87 17.78
C THR A 275 -2.25 10.59 18.62
N VAL A 276 -2.37 11.92 18.55
CA VAL A 276 -3.35 12.66 19.37
C VAL A 276 -4.36 13.38 18.47
N SER A 277 -5.51 12.76 18.13
CA SER A 277 -6.82 13.41 17.80
C SER A 277 -7.90 12.46 17.19
N ASP A 278 -8.07 11.22 17.67
CA ASP A 278 -8.90 10.22 16.94
C ASP A 278 -10.36 10.11 17.43
N GLU A 279 -10.59 10.15 18.74
CA GLU A 279 -11.95 9.93 19.29
C GLU A 279 -12.95 11.05 18.95
N ASP A 280 -12.48 12.29 18.81
CA ASP A 280 -13.36 13.45 18.59
C ASP A 280 -14.00 13.44 17.18
N LEU A 281 -13.27 13.00 16.15
CA LEU A 281 -13.77 13.01 14.78
C LEU A 281 -14.85 11.94 14.56
N GLU A 282 -14.70 10.77 15.17
CA GLU A 282 -15.68 9.69 15.05
C GLU A 282 -17.00 10.03 15.76
N ASN A 283 -16.92 10.71 16.90
CA ASN A 283 -18.10 11.18 17.61
C ASN A 283 -18.85 12.23 16.78
N HIS A 284 -18.15 13.14 16.10
CA HIS A 284 -18.78 14.09 15.19
C HIS A 284 -19.46 13.43 13.98
N VAL A 285 -18.86 12.38 13.39
CA VAL A 285 -19.53 11.62 12.31
C VAL A 285 -20.84 11.01 12.78
N LYS A 286 -20.87 10.42 13.99
CA LYS A 286 -22.09 9.81 14.55
C LYS A 286 -23.20 10.83 14.83
N LEU A 287 -22.83 12.06 15.22
CA LEU A 287 -23.80 13.14 15.42
C LEU A 287 -24.41 13.56 14.07
N LEU A 288 -23.57 13.86 13.08
CA LEU A 288 -24.04 14.24 11.73
C LEU A 288 -24.86 13.12 11.07
N GLU A 289 -24.51 11.85 11.28
CA GLU A 289 -25.28 10.73 10.77
C GLU A 289 -26.72 10.70 11.30
N LYS A 290 -26.90 10.97 12.61
CA LYS A 290 -28.24 11.05 13.21
C LYS A 290 -29.06 12.18 12.61
N ASP A 291 -28.44 13.34 12.40
CA ASP A 291 -29.10 14.51 11.84
C ASP A 291 -29.52 14.26 10.38
N VAL A 292 -28.63 13.67 9.56
CA VAL A 292 -28.93 13.26 8.18
C VAL A 292 -30.06 12.24 8.11
N ILE A 293 -30.09 11.25 9.01
CA ILE A 293 -31.17 10.27 9.07
C ILE A 293 -32.51 10.95 9.39
N SER A 294 -32.51 11.88 10.36
CA SER A 294 -33.72 12.60 10.76
C SER A 294 -34.25 13.46 9.61
N LEU A 295 -33.39 14.23 8.95
CA LEU A 295 -33.76 15.08 7.82
C LEU A 295 -34.20 14.26 6.61
N ALA A 296 -33.54 13.14 6.30
CA ALA A 296 -33.97 12.25 5.22
C ALA A 296 -35.38 11.68 5.44
N ASN A 297 -35.72 11.31 6.68
CA ASN A 297 -37.05 10.80 7.00
C ASN A 297 -38.11 11.91 6.86
N GLN A 298 -37.79 13.14 7.25
CA GLN A 298 -38.67 14.30 7.05
C GLN A 298 -38.87 14.59 5.56
N LEU A 299 -37.78 14.60 4.78
CA LEU A 299 -37.82 14.83 3.33
C LEU A 299 -38.61 13.74 2.60
N SER A 300 -38.43 12.47 3.00
CA SER A 300 -39.22 11.34 2.48
C SER A 300 -40.71 11.50 2.78
N SER A 301 -41.09 11.89 4.00
CA SER A 301 -42.49 12.15 4.34
C SER A 301 -43.08 13.26 3.49
N ALA A 302 -42.37 14.39 3.37
CA ALA A 302 -42.83 15.53 2.57
C ALA A 302 -42.93 15.18 1.08
N GLY A 303 -41.99 14.37 0.56
CA GLY A 303 -42.03 13.86 -0.81
C GLY A 303 -43.25 12.96 -1.07
N HIS A 304 -43.64 12.12 -0.12
CA HIS A 304 -44.87 11.32 -0.23
C HIS A 304 -46.14 12.19 -0.23
N ASP A 305 -46.16 13.26 0.56
CA ASP A 305 -47.27 14.20 0.57
C ASP A 305 -47.37 14.96 -0.78
N LEU A 306 -46.24 15.40 -1.34
CA LEU A 306 -46.19 15.97 -2.69
C LEU A 306 -46.65 14.98 -3.76
N ALA A 307 -46.26 13.72 -3.64
CA ALA A 307 -46.68 12.68 -4.57
C ALA A 307 -48.19 12.50 -4.57
N GLN A 308 -48.84 12.48 -3.40
CA GLN A 308 -50.30 12.40 -3.31
C GLN A 308 -50.99 13.61 -3.94
N GLN A 309 -50.44 14.82 -3.74
CA GLN A 309 -50.96 16.03 -4.36
C GLN A 309 -50.82 15.97 -5.88
N LEU A 310 -49.64 15.61 -6.38
CA LEU A 310 -49.36 15.46 -7.80
C LEU A 310 -50.26 14.40 -8.45
N GLU A 311 -50.42 13.24 -7.83
CA GLU A 311 -51.33 12.18 -8.28
C GLU A 311 -52.78 12.67 -8.39
N SER A 312 -53.25 13.44 -7.40
CA SER A 312 -54.60 14.00 -7.41
C SER A 312 -54.80 15.03 -8.53
N VAL A 313 -53.83 15.94 -8.72
CA VAL A 313 -53.89 16.98 -9.76
C VAL A 313 -53.84 16.35 -11.15
N ILE A 314 -52.89 15.44 -11.41
CA ILE A 314 -52.78 14.74 -12.70
C ILE A 314 -54.04 13.92 -12.98
N ARG A 315 -54.62 13.26 -11.98
CA ARG A 315 -55.86 12.50 -12.16
C ARG A 315 -57.02 13.40 -12.60
N GLN A 316 -57.14 14.60 -12.04
CA GLN A 316 -58.19 15.55 -12.41
C GLN A 316 -58.00 16.04 -13.86
N GLU A 317 -56.77 16.41 -14.24
CA GLU A 317 -56.45 16.81 -15.62
C GLU A 317 -56.70 15.67 -16.64
N LEU A 318 -56.40 14.41 -16.27
CA LEU A 318 -56.68 13.25 -17.11
C LEU A 318 -58.19 12.99 -17.28
N GLN A 319 -59.01 13.26 -16.26
CA GLN A 319 -60.47 13.17 -16.38
C GLN A 319 -61.02 14.23 -17.33
N ASP A 320 -60.52 15.47 -17.24
CA ASP A 320 -60.92 16.56 -18.15
C ASP A 320 -60.55 16.26 -19.62
N LEU A 321 -59.55 15.40 -19.84
CA LEU A 321 -59.15 14.87 -21.15
C LEU A 321 -59.92 13.61 -21.59
N TYR A 322 -61.03 13.25 -20.92
CA TYR A 322 -61.83 12.04 -21.16
C TYR A 322 -61.07 10.72 -20.96
N MET A 323 -60.03 10.72 -20.10
CA MET A 323 -59.24 9.54 -19.75
C MET A 323 -59.58 9.03 -18.34
N ASP A 324 -60.87 8.86 -18.03
CA ASP A 324 -61.36 8.55 -16.67
C ASP A 324 -60.78 7.27 -16.03
N LYS A 325 -60.27 6.35 -16.84
CA LYS A 325 -59.66 5.09 -16.39
C LYS A 325 -58.15 5.17 -16.20
N ALA A 326 -57.52 6.24 -16.67
CA ALA A 326 -56.08 6.39 -16.55
C ALA A 326 -55.68 6.54 -15.07
N GLN A 327 -54.63 5.83 -14.67
CA GLN A 327 -54.06 5.88 -13.32
C GLN A 327 -52.62 6.35 -13.43
N PHE A 328 -52.30 7.43 -12.72
CA PHE A 328 -50.94 7.88 -12.51
C PHE A 328 -50.54 7.57 -11.05
N GLN A 329 -49.33 7.06 -10.86
CA GLN A 329 -48.79 6.73 -9.54
C GLN A 329 -47.31 7.09 -9.44
N VAL A 330 -46.91 7.71 -8.34
CA VAL A 330 -45.51 7.92 -7.97
C VAL A 330 -45.09 6.77 -7.05
N ARG A 331 -44.00 6.08 -7.40
CA ARG A 331 -43.46 4.98 -6.60
C ARG A 331 -42.11 5.34 -6.01
N PHE A 332 -41.97 5.00 -4.73
CA PHE A 332 -40.74 5.20 -3.96
C PHE A 332 -40.07 3.85 -3.71
N THR A 333 -38.76 3.80 -3.95
CA THR A 333 -37.92 2.64 -3.62
C THR A 333 -36.81 3.07 -2.69
N LYS A 334 -36.66 2.41 -1.53
CA LYS A 334 -35.57 2.73 -0.59
C LYS A 334 -34.21 2.53 -1.22
N GLY A 335 -33.33 3.52 -1.02
CA GLY A 335 -31.98 3.57 -1.53
C GLY A 335 -30.95 3.94 -0.45
N LYS A 336 -29.72 4.16 -0.90
CA LYS A 336 -28.65 4.74 -0.06
C LYS A 336 -28.83 6.26 -0.01
N PHE A 337 -28.38 6.89 1.08
CA PHE A 337 -28.32 8.35 1.17
C PHE A 337 -27.51 8.94 0.01
N ASN A 338 -28.07 9.98 -0.63
CA ASN A 338 -27.48 10.75 -1.70
C ASN A 338 -27.92 12.23 -1.55
N SER A 339 -27.61 13.11 -2.50
CA SER A 339 -27.98 14.54 -2.42
C SER A 339 -29.50 14.80 -2.47
N GLU A 340 -30.29 13.81 -2.88
CA GLU A 340 -31.74 13.92 -3.05
C GLU A 340 -32.53 13.21 -1.95
N GLY A 341 -31.86 12.47 -1.06
CA GLY A 341 -32.51 11.72 0.02
C GLY A 341 -32.04 10.27 0.08
N ASN A 342 -32.89 9.38 0.57
CA ASN A 342 -32.66 7.95 0.67
C ASN A 342 -33.69 7.12 -0.08
N GLU A 343 -34.35 7.70 -1.08
CA GLU A 343 -35.35 7.04 -1.91
C GLU A 343 -35.13 7.36 -3.39
N ALA A 344 -35.45 6.42 -4.25
CA ALA A 344 -35.54 6.60 -5.69
C ALA A 344 -37.01 6.71 -6.08
N ILE A 345 -37.31 7.60 -7.02
CA ILE A 345 -38.67 7.93 -7.43
C ILE A 345 -38.88 7.52 -8.88
N GLU A 346 -40.01 6.89 -9.14
CA GLU A 346 -40.43 6.49 -10.48
C GLU A 346 -41.92 6.82 -10.71
N PHE A 347 -42.22 7.47 -11.83
CA PHE A 347 -43.57 7.76 -12.27
C PHE A 347 -44.12 6.60 -13.13
N TYR A 348 -45.31 6.14 -12.78
CA TYR A 348 -46.02 5.08 -13.47
C TYR A 348 -47.35 5.63 -14.00
N ILE A 349 -47.70 5.26 -15.22
CA ILE A 349 -49.00 5.56 -15.81
C ILE A 349 -49.60 4.31 -16.45
N SER A 350 -50.88 4.08 -16.20
CA SER A 350 -51.72 3.10 -16.90
C SER A 350 -52.81 3.86 -17.63
N THR A 351 -52.95 3.68 -18.94
CA THR A 351 -53.89 4.45 -19.78
C THR A 351 -55.22 3.73 -20.06
N ASN A 352 -55.49 2.58 -19.41
CA ASN A 352 -56.63 1.69 -19.73
C ASN A 352 -57.51 1.34 -18.52
#